data_AF-A0A7X2CEP8-F1
#
_entry.id   AF-A0A7X2CEP8-F1
#
_cell.length_a   1.000
_cell.length_b   1.000
_cell.length_c   1.000
_cell.angle_alpha   90.00
_cell.angle_beta   90.00
_cell.angle_gamma   90.00
#
_symmetry.space_group_name_H-M   'P 1'
#
loop_
_entity.id
_entity.type
_entity.pdbx_description
1 polymer ?
#
loop_
_entity_poly.entity_id
_entity_poly.type
_entity_poly.pdbx_seq_one_letter_code
_entity_poly.pdbx_strand_id
1 'polypeptide(L)' 'MNEAQTITTVKCARCHQAVEKPIYRTIYFIGFDSRRGKRASMSENLPFCSAEHASHEQMSREG' A
#
# COMPACT_ATOMS: atom_id res chain seq x y z
N MET A 1 -14.87 28.09 3.89
CA MET A 1 -13.42 27.83 4.04
C MET A 1 -13.10 26.73 3.06
N ASN A 2 -12.61 27.10 1.87
CA ASN A 2 -12.40 26.17 0.77
C ASN A 2 -11.11 25.40 1.02
N GLU A 3 -11.27 24.17 1.49
CA GLU A 3 -10.20 23.21 1.65
C GLU A 3 -9.70 22.89 0.24
N ALA A 4 -8.53 23.39 -0.13
CA ALA A 4 -7.82 22.90 -1.29
C ALA A 4 -7.52 21.42 -1.03
N GLN A 5 -8.41 20.53 -1.51
CA GLN A 5 -8.11 19.12 -1.62
C GLN A 5 -6.89 19.04 -2.52
N THR A 6 -5.73 18.88 -1.91
CA THR A 6 -4.50 18.50 -2.60
C THR A 6 -4.86 17.23 -3.37
N ILE A 7 -5.13 17.36 -4.67
CA ILE A 7 -5.31 16.22 -5.58
C ILE A 7 -3.91 15.67 -5.80
N THR A 8 -3.28 15.17 -4.74
CA THR A 8 -2.06 14.38 -4.84
C THR A 8 -2.47 13.17 -5.65
N THR A 9 -1.98 13.08 -6.88
CA THR A 9 -2.31 12.00 -7.80
C THR A 9 -1.65 10.73 -7.29
N VAL A 10 -2.32 10.06 -6.35
CA VAL A 10 -1.79 8.85 -5.70
C VAL A 10 -1.89 7.70 -6.69
N LYS A 11 -0.83 6.90 -6.78
CA LYS A 11 -0.81 5.73 -7.67
C LYS A 11 -1.18 4.48 -6.89
N CYS A 12 -2.01 3.62 -7.47
CA CYS A 12 -2.34 2.35 -6.87
C CYS A 12 -1.06 1.51 -6.67
N ALA A 13 -0.84 1.00 -5.47
CA ALA A 13 0.33 0.17 -5.16
C ALA A 13 0.35 -1.18 -5.92
N ARG A 14 -0.76 -1.58 -6.54
CA ARG A 14 -0.89 -2.83 -7.31
C ARG A 14 -0.69 -2.64 -8.81
N CYS A 15 -1.46 -1.75 -9.43
CA CYS A 15 -1.43 -1.54 -10.88
C CYS A 15 -0.67 -0.27 -11.30
N HIS A 16 -0.19 0.53 -10.36
CA HIS A 16 0.53 1.80 -10.57
C HIS A 16 -0.23 2.88 -11.35
N GLN A 17 -1.54 2.67 -11.59
CA GLN A 17 -2.39 3.67 -12.22
C GLN A 17 -2.74 4.80 -11.24
N ALA A 18 -2.98 5.99 -11.79
CA ALA A 18 -3.45 7.14 -11.04
C ALA A 18 -4.85 6.86 -10.45
N VAL A 19 -5.03 7.23 -9.18
CA VAL A 19 -6.28 7.02 -8.45
C VAL A 19 -6.72 8.34 -7.83
N GLU A 20 -7.89 8.82 -8.24
CA GLU A 20 -8.48 10.04 -7.69
C GLU A 20 -9.08 9.81 -6.30
N LYS A 21 -9.64 8.61 -6.06
CA LYS A 21 -10.23 8.20 -4.77
C LYS A 21 -9.56 6.93 -4.25
N PRO A 22 -8.33 7.04 -3.70
CA PRO A 22 -7.58 5.90 -3.22
C PRO A 22 -8.25 5.24 -2.01
N ILE A 23 -8.28 3.91 -2.02
CA ILE A 23 -8.62 3.09 -0.87
C ILE A 23 -7.31 2.74 -0.18
N TYR A 24 -7.09 3.26 1.03
CA TYR A 24 -5.90 2.93 1.80
C TYR A 24 -6.11 1.63 2.57
N ARG A 25 -5.13 0.72 2.49
CA ARG A 25 -5.14 -0.53 3.23
C ARG A 25 -3.77 -0.84 3.80
N THR A 26 -3.75 -1.28 5.06
CA THR A 26 -2.56 -1.78 5.72
C THR A 26 -2.18 -3.13 5.13
N ILE A 27 -1.01 -3.19 4.52
CA ILE A 27 -0.39 -4.42 4.01
C ILE A 27 0.69 -4.84 4.98
N TYR A 28 0.68 -6.12 5.34
CA TYR A 28 1.70 -6.73 6.17
C TYR A 28 2.68 -7.51 5.29
N PHE A 29 3.97 -7.27 5.46
CA PHE A 29 5.01 -7.99 4.73
C PHE A 29 6.19 -8.31 5.65
N ILE A 30 6.96 -9.33 5.30
CA ILE A 30 8.18 -9.70 6.03
C ILE A 30 9.36 -9.05 5.31
N GLY A 31 9.88 -7.96 5.87
CA GLY A 31 11.11 -7.33 5.43
C GLY A 31 12.33 -7.97 6.09
N PHE A 32 13.50 -7.82 5.47
CA PHE A 32 14.77 -8.08 6.14
C PHE A 32 15.28 -6.78 6.75
N ASP A 33 15.30 -6.70 8.08
CA ASP A 33 15.86 -5.53 8.77
C ASP A 33 17.38 -5.68 8.87
N SER A 34 18.11 -5.00 7.98
CA SER A 34 19.57 -5.06 7.91
C SER A 34 20.26 -4.56 9.19
N ARG A 35 19.55 -3.76 10.01
CA ARG A 35 20.09 -3.22 11.27
C ARG A 35 20.07 -4.24 12.42
N ARG A 36 19.06 -5.13 12.45
CA ARG A 36 18.90 -6.18 13.47
C ARG A 36 19.31 -7.57 12.96
N GLY A 37 19.62 -7.70 11.67
CA GLY A 37 20.04 -8.97 11.04
C GLY A 37 18.96 -10.06 11.09
N LYS A 38 17.69 -9.66 11.21
CA LYS A 38 16.55 -10.56 11.39
C LYS A 38 15.41 -10.19 10.44
N ARG A 39 14.63 -11.20 10.06
CA ARG A 39 13.33 -10.98 9.40
C ARG A 39 12.42 -10.27 10.38
N ALA A 40 11.82 -9.17 9.97
CA ALA A 40 10.87 -8.40 10.78
C ALA A 40 9.56 -8.28 10.01
N SER A 41 8.44 -8.48 10.70
CA SER A 41 7.13 -8.12 10.19
C SER A 41 7.02 -6.60 10.16
N MET A 42 6.67 -6.07 8.99
CA MET A 42 6.43 -4.66 8.75
C MET A 42 5.00 -4.51 8.24
N SER A 43 4.41 -3.37 8.55
CA SER A 43 3.12 -2.98 8.00
C SER A 43 3.22 -1.60 7.38
N GLU A 44 2.65 -1.45 6.18
CA GLU A 44 2.61 -0.17 5.47
C GLU A 44 1.20 0.08 4.96
N ASN A 45 0.75 1.32 5.07
CA ASN A 45 -0.56 1.74 4.57
C ASN A 45 -0.44 2.19 3.11
N LEU A 46 -0.96 1.38 2.19
CA LEU A 46 -0.80 1.59 0.75
C LEU A 46 -2.13 1.97 0.07
N PRO A 47 -2.09 2.86 -0.96
CA PRO A 47 -3.27 3.25 -1.72
C PRO A 47 -3.62 2.24 -2.84
N PHE A 48 -4.92 1.97 -3.03
CA PHE A 48 -5.45 1.07 -4.05
C PHE A 48 -6.59 1.72 -4.86
N CYS A 49 -6.74 1.36 -6.13
CA CYS A 49 -7.83 1.86 -6.98
C CYS A 49 -9.17 1.16 -6.73
N SER A 50 -9.15 -0.04 -6.15
CA SER A 50 -10.32 -0.90 -5.99
C SER A 50 -10.14 -1.86 -4.82
N ALA A 51 -11.23 -2.35 -4.24
CA ALA A 51 -11.19 -3.33 -3.15
C ALA A 51 -10.55 -4.66 -3.58
N GLU A 52 -10.72 -5.05 -4.85
CA GLU A 52 -10.06 -6.22 -5.45
C GLU A 52 -8.53 -6.09 -5.40
N HIS A 53 -7.99 -4.92 -5.74
CA HIS A 53 -6.56 -4.64 -5.64
C HIS A 53 -6.09 -4.51 -4.19
N ALA A 54 -6.98 -4.17 -3.26
CA ALA A 54 -6.69 -4.12 -1.84
C ALA A 54 -6.85 -5.48 -1.13
N SER A 55 -7.21 -6.55 -1.86
CA SER A 55 -7.46 -7.87 -1.28
C SER A 55 -6.16 -8.61 -0.93
N HIS A 56 -6.17 -9.16 0.28
CA HIS A 56 -5.02 -9.70 1.02
C HIS A 56 -4.45 -11.00 0.44
N GLU A 57 -5.24 -11.78 -0.30
CA GLU A 57 -4.86 -13.13 -0.77
C GLU A 57 -3.84 -13.14 -1.92
N GLN A 58 -3.42 -11.98 -2.45
CA GLN A 58 -2.54 -11.90 -3.63
C GLN A 58 -1.25 -11.07 -3.42
N MET A 59 -1.03 -10.54 -2.22
CA MET A 59 0.19 -9.77 -1.87
C MET A 59 1.20 -10.59 -1.05
N SER A 60 0.78 -11.73 -0.51
CA SER A 60 1.67 -12.75 0.04
C SER A 60 2.30 -13.55 -1.11
N ARG A 61 3.16 -12.92 -1.91
CA ARG A 61 4.02 -13.68 -2.82
C ARG A 61 5.06 -14.37 -1.95
N GLU A 62 4.85 -15.67 -1.80
CA GLU A 62 5.71 -16.67 -1.16
C GLU A 62 7.19 -16.30 -1.28
N GLY A 63 7.86 -16.21 -0.14
CA GLY A 63 9.31 -16.27 -0.04
C GLY A 63 9.77 -17.69 0.21
#